data_AF-A0A941DFH6-F1
#
_entry.id   AF-A0A941DFH6-F1
#
_cell.length_a   1.000
_cell.length_b   1.000
_cell.length_c   1.000
_cell.angle_alpha   90.00
_cell.angle_beta   90.00
_cell.angle_gamma   90.00
#
_symmetry.space_group_name_H-M   'P 1'
#
loop_
_entity.id
_entity.type
_entity.pdbx_description
1 polymer ?
#
loop_
_entity_poly.entity_id
_entity_poly.type
_entity_poly.pdbx_seq_one_letter_code
_entity_poly.pdbx_strand_id
1 'polypeptide(L)'
;MSTTSLKLPDELKQKASAAAMDLGVTPHAFMVEAIRKATLAAEKQAAFLNDAEAARAATLKSGLGYAADEVHQHLRDRIQKKMDAASKKKTVAPTKLTAKPWRA
;
A
#
# COMPACT_ATOMS: atom_id res chain seq x y z
N MET A 1 30.17 12.03 -4.57
CA MET A 1 28.90 12.20 -3.83
C MET A 1 28.85 13.62 -3.31
N SER A 2 27.73 14.32 -3.43
CA SER A 2 27.57 15.69 -2.91
C SER A 2 27.12 15.64 -1.45
N THR A 3 27.77 16.40 -0.59
CA THR A 3 27.42 16.51 0.83
C THR A 3 26.44 17.66 1.03
N THR A 4 25.23 17.35 1.49
CA THR A 4 24.24 18.36 1.90
C THR A 4 24.31 18.54 3.41
N SER A 5 24.59 19.76 3.88
CA SER A 5 24.57 20.09 5.31
C SER A 5 23.15 20.46 5.73
N LEU A 6 22.57 19.68 6.63
CA LEU A 6 21.21 19.89 7.17
C LEU A 6 21.30 20.43 8.59
N LYS A 7 20.77 21.63 8.83
CA LYS A 7 20.59 22.16 10.19
C LYS A 7 19.37 21.52 10.82
N LEU A 8 19.58 20.84 11.94
CA LEU A 8 18.53 20.24 12.75
C LEU A 8 18.34 21.06 14.03
N PRO A 9 17.10 21.29 14.48
CA PRO A 9 16.84 21.79 15.82
C PRO A 9 17.46 20.87 16.88
N ASP A 10 17.95 21.43 17.98
CA ASP A 10 18.66 20.69 19.02
C ASP A 10 17.81 19.55 19.61
N GLU A 11 16.51 19.79 19.80
CA GLU A 11 15.56 18.78 20.28
C GLU A 11 15.50 17.55 19.35
N LEU A 12 15.43 17.79 18.03
CA LEU A 12 15.35 16.72 17.04
C LEU A 12 16.66 15.93 16.97
N LYS A 13 17.80 16.62 17.09
CA LYS A 13 19.12 16.00 17.15
C LYS A 13 19.26 15.07 18.37
N GLN A 14 18.77 15.48 19.54
CA GLN A 14 18.79 14.65 20.75
C GLN A 14 17.90 13.41 20.58
N LYS A 15 16.67 13.58 20.09
CA LYS A 15 15.74 12.47 19.83
C LYS A 15 16.31 11.46 18.83
N ALA A 16 16.90 11.94 17.73
CA ALA A 16 17.53 11.08 16.73
C ALA A 16 18.74 10.32 17.30
N SER A 17 19.51 10.96 18.18
CA SER A 17 20.67 10.31 18.81
C SER A 17 20.25 9.21 19.79
N ALA A 18 19.22 9.46 20.61
CA ALA A 18 18.67 8.44 21.52
C ALA A 18 18.11 7.24 20.76
N ALA A 19 17.28 7.49 19.73
CA ALA A 19 16.72 6.43 18.89
C ALA A 19 17.81 5.62 18.15
N ALA A 20 18.90 6.28 17.73
CA ALA A 20 20.03 5.59 17.11
C ALA A 20 20.77 4.68 18.11
N MET A 21 20.95 5.13 19.35
CA MET A 21 21.55 4.33 20.43
C MET A 21 20.71 3.08 20.74
N ASP A 22 19.39 3.23 20.86
CA ASP A 22 18.48 2.10 21.12
C ASP A 22 18.51 1.04 20.00
N LEU A 23 18.76 1.49 18.77
CA LEU A 23 18.88 0.62 17.59
C LEU A 23 20.32 0.12 17.33
N GLY A 24 21.30 0.55 18.12
CA GLY A 24 22.72 0.17 17.95
C GLY A 24 23.37 0.72 16.67
N VAL A 25 22.87 1.83 16.14
CA VAL A 25 23.38 2.47 14.91
C VAL A 25 23.94 3.86 15.19
N THR A 26 24.71 4.42 14.26
CA THR A 26 25.20 5.80 14.39
C THR A 26 24.05 6.80 14.14
N PRO A 27 24.05 7.98 14.79
CA PRO A 27 23.05 9.01 14.54
C PRO A 27 22.98 9.41 13.06
N HIS A 28 24.13 9.47 12.37
CA HIS A 28 24.17 9.77 10.93
C HIS A 28 23.44 8.70 10.11
N ALA A 29 23.75 7.41 10.35
CA ALA A 29 23.08 6.31 9.64
C ALA A 29 21.57 6.33 9.90
N PHE A 30 21.15 6.54 11.15
CA PHE A 30 19.73 6.66 11.50
C PHE A 30 19.04 7.78 10.72
N MET A 31 19.63 8.97 10.65
CA MET A 31 19.05 10.11 9.93
C MET A 31 18.94 9.85 8.42
N VAL A 32 19.97 9.25 7.81
CA VAL A 32 19.93 8.89 6.39
C VAL A 32 18.85 7.84 6.11
N GLU A 33 18.74 6.81 6.95
CA GLU A 33 17.68 5.81 6.84
C GLU A 33 16.28 6.43 7.01
N ALA A 34 16.12 7.37 7.95
CA ALA A 34 14.86 8.06 8.17
C ALA A 34 14.42 8.85 6.94
N ILE A 35 15.34 9.58 6.31
CA ILE A 35 15.07 10.31 5.05
C ILE A 35 14.71 9.33 3.95
N ARG A 36 15.48 8.24 3.77
CA ARG A 36 15.16 7.22 2.75
C ARG A 36 13.75 6.66 2.93
N LYS A 37 13.39 6.29 4.16
CA LYS A 37 12.05 5.76 4.47
C LYS A 37 10.96 6.79 4.19
N ALA A 38 11.17 8.05 4.55
CA ALA A 38 10.23 9.13 4.29
C ALA A 38 10.04 9.38 2.79
N THR A 39 11.13 9.39 2.01
CA THR A 39 11.07 9.53 0.55
C THR A 39 10.28 8.38 -0.09
N LEU A 40 10.59 7.13 0.26
CA LEU A 40 9.87 5.97 -0.28
C LEU A 40 8.38 5.97 0.11
N ALA A 41 8.05 6.41 1.32
CA ALA A 41 6.66 6.52 1.76
C ALA A 41 5.91 7.60 0.96
N ALA A 42 6.54 8.76 0.74
CA ALA A 42 5.97 9.85 -0.04
C ALA A 42 5.74 9.45 -1.51
N GLU A 43 6.71 8.75 -2.13
CA GLU A 43 6.58 8.22 -3.49
C GLU A 43 5.41 7.24 -3.61
N LYS A 44 5.30 6.29 -2.68
CA LYS A 44 4.19 5.32 -2.65
C LYS A 44 2.84 6.00 -2.44
N GLN A 45 2.79 7.00 -1.56
CA GLN A 45 1.57 7.76 -1.31
C GLN A 45 1.14 8.54 -2.57
N ALA A 46 2.08 9.20 -3.25
CA ALA A 46 1.78 9.92 -4.48
C ALA A 46 1.28 8.98 -5.59
N ALA A 47 1.93 7.82 -5.77
CA ALA A 47 1.49 6.80 -6.72
C ALA A 47 0.08 6.28 -6.39
N PHE A 48 -0.18 5.96 -5.12
CA PHE A 48 -1.49 5.50 -4.68
C PHE A 48 -2.61 6.53 -4.91
N LEU A 49 -2.35 7.82 -4.65
CA LEU A 49 -3.31 8.87 -4.89
C LEU A 49 -3.61 9.03 -6.38
N ASN A 50 -2.58 8.99 -7.23
CA ASN A 50 -2.76 9.05 -8.67
C ASN A 50 -3.60 7.86 -9.19
N ASP A 51 -3.31 6.65 -8.72
CA ASP A 51 -4.09 5.45 -9.05
C ASP A 51 -5.54 5.57 -8.56
N ALA A 52 -5.75 6.13 -7.36
CA ALA A 52 -7.09 6.34 -6.80
C ALA A 52 -7.90 7.37 -7.61
N GLU A 53 -7.28 8.46 -8.04
CA GLU A 53 -7.91 9.46 -8.90
C GLU A 53 -8.28 8.87 -10.27
N ALA A 54 -7.37 8.11 -10.89
CA ALA A 54 -7.61 7.44 -12.15
C ALA A 54 -8.74 6.40 -12.04
N ALA A 55 -8.74 5.58 -10.99
CA ALA A 55 -9.79 4.60 -10.71
C ALA A 55 -11.15 5.27 -10.46
N ARG A 56 -11.16 6.41 -9.74
CA ARG A 56 -12.37 7.20 -9.52
C ARG A 56 -12.91 7.77 -10.83
N ALA A 57 -12.06 8.35 -11.66
CA ALA A 57 -12.45 8.88 -12.96
C ALA A 57 -13.02 7.77 -13.87
N ALA A 58 -12.38 6.60 -13.89
CA ALA A 58 -12.86 5.44 -14.64
C ALA A 58 -14.22 4.94 -14.14
N THR A 59 -14.41 4.87 -12.82
CA THR A 59 -15.68 4.43 -12.20
C THR A 59 -16.81 5.42 -12.46
N LEU A 60 -16.52 6.72 -12.42
CA LEU A 60 -17.50 7.76 -12.76
C LEU A 60 -17.87 7.71 -14.25
N LYS A 61 -16.89 7.45 -15.13
CA LYS A 61 -17.12 7.33 -16.58
C LYS A 61 -17.90 6.07 -16.94
N SER A 62 -17.61 4.94 -16.29
CA SER A 62 -18.30 3.68 -16.58
C SER A 62 -19.72 3.66 -16.03
N GLY A 63 -19.97 4.31 -14.88
CA GLY A 63 -21.27 4.26 -14.21
C GLY A 63 -21.66 2.86 -13.71
N LEU A 64 -20.71 1.90 -13.76
CA LEU A 64 -20.89 0.51 -13.38
C LEU A 64 -20.12 0.21 -12.10
N GLY A 65 -20.76 -0.52 -11.19
CA GLY A 65 -20.18 -1.01 -9.94
C GLY A 65 -20.47 -2.51 -9.76
N TYR A 66 -19.74 -3.14 -8.85
CA TYR A 66 -20.01 -4.53 -8.45
C TYR A 66 -20.72 -4.55 -7.10
N ALA A 67 -21.63 -5.49 -6.89
CA ALA A 67 -22.27 -5.67 -5.60
C ALA A 67 -21.24 -6.17 -4.57
N ALA A 68 -21.23 -5.59 -3.36
CA ALA A 68 -20.26 -5.92 -2.33
C ALA A 68 -20.28 -7.42 -1.95
N ASP A 69 -21.48 -8.02 -1.87
CA ASP A 69 -21.63 -9.44 -1.56
C ASP A 69 -21.02 -10.35 -2.63
N GLU A 70 -21.18 -10.02 -3.92
CA GLU A 70 -20.58 -10.76 -5.05
C GLU A 70 -19.04 -10.64 -5.02
N VAL A 71 -18.51 -9.46 -4.71
CA VAL A 71 -17.06 -9.24 -4.56
C VAL A 71 -16.51 -10.06 -3.39
N HIS A 72 -17.19 -10.04 -2.23
CA HIS A 72 -16.76 -10.79 -1.04
C HIS A 72 -16.78 -12.30 -1.29
N GLN A 73 -17.81 -12.82 -1.96
CA GLN A 73 -17.89 -14.23 -2.34
C GLN A 73 -16.76 -14.59 -3.30
N HIS A 74 -16.51 -13.79 -4.34
CA HIS A 74 -15.41 -14.03 -5.28
C HIS A 74 -14.02 -14.04 -4.60
N LEU A 75 -13.78 -13.13 -3.64
CA LEU A 75 -12.53 -13.11 -2.89
C LEU A 75 -12.33 -14.39 -2.06
N ARG A 76 -13.40 -14.89 -1.41
CA ARG A 76 -13.37 -16.16 -0.69
C ARG A 76 -13.10 -17.34 -1.61
N ASP A 77 -13.79 -17.42 -2.75
CA ASP A 77 -13.58 -18.46 -3.76
C ASP A 77 -12.14 -18.45 -4.30
N ARG A 78 -11.56 -17.26 -4.48
CA ARG A 78 -10.18 -17.09 -4.95
C ARG A 78 -9.16 -17.58 -3.92
N ILE A 79 -9.39 -17.30 -2.63
CA ILE A 79 -8.55 -17.81 -1.53
C ILE A 79 -8.64 -19.33 -1.49
N GLN A 80 -9.85 -19.89 -1.53
CA GLN A 80 -10.08 -21.33 -1.50
C GLN A 80 -9.43 -22.03 -2.70
N LYS A 81 -9.56 -21.47 -3.92
CA LYS A 81 -8.89 -21.99 -5.12
C LYS A 81 -7.36 -22.01 -4.99
N LYS A 82 -6.75 -21.02 -4.34
CA LYS A 82 -5.29 -21.04 -4.09
C LYS A 82 -4.90 -22.14 -3.11
N MET A 83 -5.71 -22.39 -2.08
CA MET A 83 -5.49 -23.47 -1.13
C MET A 83 -5.70 -24.85 -1.77
N ASP A 84 -6.73 -25.00 -2.59
CA ASP A 84 -7.03 -26.26 -3.30
C ASP A 84 -5.97 -26.59 -4.37
N ALA A 85 -5.46 -25.56 -5.06
CA ALA A 85 -4.33 -25.70 -5.98
C ALA A 85 -3.04 -26.12 -5.27
N ALA A 86 -2.81 -25.64 -4.03
CA ALA A 86 -1.72 -26.11 -3.19
C ALA A 86 -1.96 -27.54 -2.65
N SER A 87 -3.22 -27.96 -2.50
CA SER A 87 -3.61 -29.24 -1.88
C SER A 87 -4.02 -30.36 -2.87
N LYS A 88 -3.93 -30.16 -4.19
CA LYS A 88 -4.46 -31.11 -5.21
C LYS A 88 -5.92 -31.55 -4.95
N LYS A 89 -6.78 -30.66 -4.45
CA LYS A 89 -8.22 -30.92 -4.26
C LYS A 89 -9.04 -30.29 -5.38
N LYS A 90 -10.24 -30.81 -5.61
CA LYS A 90 -11.13 -30.46 -6.74
C LYS A 90 -11.56 -28.99 -6.63
N THR A 91 -11.07 -28.15 -7.55
CA THR A 91 -11.28 -26.69 -7.60
C THR A 91 -12.76 -26.33 -7.76
N VAL A 92 -13.30 -25.52 -6.83
CA VAL A 92 -14.64 -24.92 -6.94
C VAL A 92 -14.64 -23.80 -7.99
N ALA A 93 -15.67 -23.74 -8.83
CA ALA A 93 -15.79 -22.74 -9.90
C ALA A 93 -16.00 -21.33 -9.29
N PRO A 94 -15.34 -20.28 -9.81
CA PRO A 94 -15.45 -18.94 -9.24
C PRO A 94 -16.84 -18.34 -9.46
N THR A 95 -17.39 -17.69 -8.42
CA THR A 95 -18.60 -16.87 -8.54
C THR A 95 -18.41 -15.77 -9.60
N LYS A 96 -19.36 -15.65 -10.53
CA LYS A 96 -19.35 -14.65 -11.61
C LYS A 96 -19.64 -13.26 -11.03
N LEU A 97 -18.68 -12.33 -11.09
CA LEU A 97 -18.97 -10.92 -10.81
C LEU A 97 -19.75 -10.31 -11.97
N THR A 98 -20.85 -9.64 -11.68
CA THR A 98 -21.61 -8.90 -12.68
C THR A 98 -21.54 -7.41 -12.41
N ALA A 99 -21.07 -6.64 -13.39
CA ALA A 99 -21.06 -5.19 -13.30
C ALA A 99 -22.49 -4.67 -13.51
N LYS A 100 -23.02 -3.92 -12.55
CA LYS A 100 -24.38 -3.35 -12.57
C LYS A 100 -24.29 -1.82 -12.48
N PRO A 101 -25.22 -1.07 -13.09
CA PRO A 101 -25.28 0.37 -12.91
C PRO A 101 -25.51 0.69 -11.43
N TRP A 102 -24.60 1.46 -10.83
CA TRP A 102 -24.67 1.81 -9.40
C TRP A 102 -25.26 3.21 -9.17
N ARG A 103 -25.46 3.96 -10.25
CA ARG A 103 -26.29 5.17 -10.32
C ARG A 103 -27.38 4.94 -11.37
N ALA A 104 -28.62 4.87 -10.92
CA ALA A 104 -29.82 4.99 -11.74
C ALA A 104 -30.25 6.47 -11.77
#